data_AF-A0A7W7F6J9-F1
#
_entry.id   AF-A0A7W7F6J9-F1
#
_cell.length_a   1.000
_cell.length_b   1.000
_cell.length_c   1.000
_cell.angle_alpha   90.00
_cell.angle_beta   90.00
_cell.angle_gamma   90.00
#
_symmetry.space_group_name_H-M   'P 1'
#
loop_
_entity.id
_entity.type
_entity.pdbx_description
1 polymer ?
#
loop_
_entity_poly.entity_id
_entity_poly.type
_entity_poly.pdbx_seq_one_letter_code
_entity_poly.pdbx_strand_id
1 'polypeptide(L)'
;MRVLLPLAFLALTAAAEGPPLAPAQEAEARALMHELRCLVCQHQSIADSDADMAADMRAVVRDRIAAGENPAQVKAYLVSRYGDYVTFDPPKTGANLVLWAAPLLFLAIGGVAVWRLYRRKGA
;
A
#
# COMPACT_ATOMS: atom_id res chain seq x y z
N MET A 1 -51.79 19.68 18.29
CA MET A 1 -50.92 19.12 19.35
C MET A 1 -49.77 18.39 18.65
N ARG A 2 -48.81 19.09 18.00
CA ARG A 2 -47.54 19.58 18.56
C ARG A 2 -46.88 18.60 19.54
N VAL A 3 -46.20 17.59 18.99
CA VAL A 3 -45.13 16.83 19.65
C VAL A 3 -43.97 16.88 18.65
N LEU A 4 -43.17 17.95 18.65
CA LEU A 4 -41.87 18.04 19.33
C LEU A 4 -40.99 16.79 19.13
N LEU A 5 -40.13 16.92 18.14
CA LEU A 5 -38.90 16.19 17.82
C LEU A 5 -38.05 15.82 19.05
N PRO A 6 -37.41 14.64 19.11
CA PRO A 6 -36.10 14.52 19.72
C PRO A 6 -35.04 14.50 18.61
N LEU A 7 -34.40 15.65 18.49
CA LEU A 7 -33.15 15.93 17.81
C LEU A 7 -32.05 15.20 18.60
N ALA A 8 -31.91 13.88 18.40
CA ALA A 8 -30.96 13.06 19.16
C ALA A 8 -30.36 11.96 18.27
N PHE A 9 -29.75 12.35 17.16
CA PHE A 9 -28.90 11.48 16.34
C PHE A 9 -27.49 12.08 16.21
N LEU A 10 -26.95 12.59 17.33
CA LEU A 10 -25.60 13.13 17.41
C LEU A 10 -24.75 12.33 18.41
N ALA A 11 -24.50 11.07 18.07
CA ALA A 11 -23.44 10.27 18.67
C ALA A 11 -23.22 9.02 17.80
N LEU A 12 -22.65 9.17 16.61
CA LEU A 12 -22.18 8.03 15.84
C LEU A 12 -20.67 8.16 15.61
N THR A 13 -19.97 7.39 16.44
CA THR A 13 -18.60 6.84 16.32
C THR A 13 -17.44 7.82 16.28
N ALA A 14 -16.87 8.08 17.46
CA ALA A 14 -15.42 8.17 17.56
C ALA A 14 -14.86 6.77 17.24
N ALA A 15 -14.28 6.60 16.05
CA ALA A 15 -13.47 5.42 15.77
C ALA A 15 -12.35 5.37 16.80
N ALA A 16 -12.22 4.25 17.50
CA ALA A 16 -11.19 4.03 18.50
C ALA A 16 -9.85 3.86 17.80
N GLU A 17 -9.22 4.96 17.39
CA GLU A 17 -7.80 4.98 17.11
C GLU A 17 -7.08 4.61 18.42
N GLY A 18 -6.29 3.53 18.41
CA GLY A 18 -5.45 3.09 19.55
C GLY A 18 -4.55 4.19 20.15
N PRO A 19 -3.79 3.89 21.22
CA PRO A 19 -3.07 4.88 22.03
C PRO A 19 -2.29 5.89 21.17
N PRO A 20 -2.28 7.18 21.53
CA PRO A 20 -1.70 8.22 20.69
C PRO A 20 -0.20 7.98 20.51
N LEU A 21 0.22 7.85 19.25
CA LEU A 21 1.63 7.78 18.86
C LEU A 21 2.28 9.16 19.04
N ALA A 22 3.61 9.19 19.21
CA ALA A 22 4.33 10.44 19.10
C ALA A 22 4.14 11.03 17.69
N PRO A 23 4.14 12.37 17.51
CA PRO A 23 3.85 13.00 16.21
C PRO A 23 4.72 12.48 15.06
N ALA A 24 6.00 12.17 15.33
CA ALA A 24 6.90 11.59 14.34
C ALA A 24 6.50 10.16 13.95
N GLN A 25 6.17 9.32 14.93
CA GLN A 25 5.71 7.95 14.69
C GLN A 25 4.37 7.93 13.95
N GLU A 26 3.45 8.84 14.26
CA GLU A 26 2.16 8.95 13.56
C GLU A 26 2.36 9.38 12.10
N ALA A 27 3.31 10.28 11.83
CA ALA A 27 3.66 10.67 10.47
C ALA A 27 4.26 9.50 9.66
N GLU A 28 5.16 8.72 10.27
CA GLU A 28 5.72 7.50 9.69
C GLU A 28 4.64 6.44 9.41
N ALA A 29 3.73 6.23 10.37
CA ALA A 29 2.61 5.30 10.25
C ALA A 29 1.70 5.70 9.09
N ARG A 30 1.31 6.98 9.03
CA ARG A 30 0.44 7.52 7.98
C ARG A 30 1.08 7.40 6.59
N ALA A 31 2.38 7.71 6.48
CA ALA A 31 3.11 7.54 5.23
C ALA A 31 3.08 6.08 4.76
N LEU A 32 3.33 5.12 5.66
CA LEU A 32 3.27 3.70 5.34
C LEU A 32 1.84 3.25 4.94
N MET A 33 0.80 3.77 5.60
CA MET A 33 -0.59 3.44 5.27
C MET A 33 -0.99 3.82 3.84
N HIS A 34 -0.42 4.88 3.27
CA HIS A 34 -0.66 5.24 1.86
C HIS A 34 0.04 4.29 0.86
N GLU A 35 1.09 3.58 1.29
CA GLU A 35 1.83 2.63 0.46
C GLU A 35 1.26 1.19 0.52
N LEU A 36 0.29 0.96 1.39
CA LEU A 36 -0.36 -0.32 1.62
C LEU A 36 -1.76 -0.32 1.04
N ARG A 37 -2.14 -1.42 0.39
CA ARG A 37 -3.44 -1.63 -0.25
C ARG A 37 -4.44 -2.21 0.73
N CYS A 38 -5.69 -1.78 0.63
CA CYS A 38 -6.81 -2.51 1.23
C CYS A 38 -7.08 -3.77 0.41
N LEU A 39 -6.92 -4.94 1.04
CA LEU A 39 -7.02 -6.26 0.37
C LEU A 39 -8.43 -6.61 -0.15
N VAL A 40 -9.45 -5.93 0.36
CA VAL A 40 -10.86 -6.14 -0.02
C VAL A 40 -11.42 -5.01 -0.88
N CYS A 41 -10.61 -3.99 -1.17
CA CYS A 41 -11.02 -2.79 -1.89
C CYS A 41 -10.45 -2.75 -3.31
N GLN A 42 -11.08 -1.99 -4.20
CA GLN A 42 -10.62 -1.83 -5.58
C GLN A 42 -9.48 -0.81 -5.67
N HIS A 43 -8.25 -1.27 -5.43
CA HIS A 43 -7.01 -0.49 -5.60
C HIS A 43 -6.95 0.79 -4.75
N GLN A 44 -7.45 0.74 -3.52
CA GLN A 44 -7.39 1.84 -2.56
C GLN A 44 -6.31 1.58 -1.51
N SER A 45 -5.73 2.65 -0.97
CA SER A 45 -4.82 2.54 0.16
C SER A 45 -5.59 2.21 1.45
N ILE A 46 -4.90 1.65 2.45
CA ILE A 46 -5.50 1.50 3.78
C ILE A 46 -5.63 2.84 4.50
N ALA A 47 -4.96 3.90 4.07
CA ALA A 47 -5.14 5.24 4.62
C ALA A 47 -6.47 5.86 4.18
N ASP A 48 -6.90 5.60 2.94
CA ASP A 48 -8.03 6.29 2.31
C ASP A 48 -9.34 5.48 2.34
N SER A 49 -9.27 4.19 2.70
CA SER A 49 -10.45 3.32 2.70
C SER A 49 -11.16 3.28 4.06
N ASP A 50 -12.49 3.34 4.01
CA ASP A 50 -13.38 3.19 5.19
C ASP A 50 -13.77 1.73 5.47
N ALA A 51 -13.20 0.75 4.76
CA ALA A 51 -13.51 -0.66 5.01
C ALA A 51 -12.98 -1.14 6.37
N ASP A 52 -13.69 -2.06 7.02
CA ASP A 52 -13.27 -2.65 8.30
C ASP A 52 -11.86 -3.26 8.22
N MET A 53 -11.54 -3.95 7.12
CA MET A 53 -10.20 -4.49 6.86
C MET A 53 -9.12 -3.39 6.84
N ALA A 54 -9.42 -2.21 6.30
CA ALA A 54 -8.47 -1.11 6.29
C ALA A 54 -8.24 -0.56 7.70
N ALA A 55 -9.30 -0.45 8.51
CA ALA A 55 -9.20 -0.06 9.91
C ALA A 55 -8.32 -1.03 10.72
N ASP A 56 -8.54 -2.34 10.57
CA ASP A 56 -7.71 -3.38 11.21
C ASP A 56 -6.23 -3.27 10.80
N MET A 57 -5.96 -3.10 9.51
CA MET A 57 -4.59 -2.94 9.02
C MET A 57 -3.92 -1.66 9.53
N ARG A 58 -4.65 -0.54 9.63
CA ARG A 58 -4.14 0.70 10.23
C ARG A 58 -3.78 0.51 11.70
N ALA A 59 -4.59 -0.24 12.45
CA ALA A 59 -4.29 -0.58 13.84
C ALA A 59 -3.00 -1.40 13.94
N VAL A 60 -2.83 -2.45 13.11
CA VAL A 60 -1.59 -3.25 13.08
C VAL A 60 -0.35 -2.40 12.77
N VAL A 61 -0.45 -1.47 11.82
CA VAL A 61 0.66 -0.56 11.50
C VAL A 61 1.04 0.31 12.70
N ARG A 62 0.05 0.93 13.35
CA ARG A 62 0.29 1.80 14.51
C ARG A 62 0.86 1.01 15.69
N ASP A 63 0.33 -0.17 15.98
CA ASP A 63 0.79 -1.03 17.07
C ASP A 63 2.26 -1.44 16.90
N ARG A 64 2.69 -1.75 15.67
CA ARG A 64 4.08 -2.13 15.40
C ARG A 64 5.05 -0.96 15.46
N ILE A 65 4.64 0.21 14.95
CA ILE A 65 5.46 1.42 15.07
C ILE A 65 5.55 1.85 16.55
N ALA A 66 4.47 1.70 17.32
CA ALA A 66 4.48 1.91 18.77
C ALA A 66 5.46 0.95 19.48
N ALA A 67 5.56 -0.29 18.98
CA ALA A 67 6.51 -1.30 19.46
C ALA A 67 7.98 -1.03 19.05
N GLY A 68 8.25 0.04 18.31
CA GLY A 68 9.59 0.46 17.90
C GLY A 68 10.08 -0.13 16.57
N GLU A 69 9.21 -0.80 15.82
CA GLU A 69 9.53 -1.24 14.45
C GLU A 69 9.54 -0.04 13.50
N ASN A 70 10.52 0.00 12.59
CA ASN A 70 10.53 1.02 11.54
C ASN A 70 9.55 0.65 10.39
N PRO A 71 9.13 1.62 9.56
CA PRO A 71 8.16 1.37 8.49
C PRO A 71 8.52 0.23 7.52
N ALA A 72 9.81 0.04 7.22
CA ALA A 72 10.25 -1.03 6.34
C ALA A 72 10.07 -2.43 6.96
N GLN A 73 10.31 -2.55 8.28
CA GLN A 73 10.06 -3.78 9.04
C GLN A 73 8.56 -4.09 9.09
N VAL A 74 7.72 -3.08 9.35
CA VAL A 74 6.25 -3.24 9.37
C VAL A 74 5.73 -3.65 7.98
N LYS A 75 6.23 -3.02 6.90
CA LYS A 75 5.89 -3.42 5.53
C LYS A 75 6.30 -4.86 5.25
N ALA A 76 7.53 -5.25 5.59
CA ALA A 76 8.02 -6.61 5.40
C ALA A 76 7.19 -7.63 6.20
N TYR A 77 6.78 -7.30 7.42
CA TYR A 77 5.87 -8.10 8.21
C TYR A 77 4.52 -8.30 7.47
N LEU A 78 3.90 -7.23 7.00
CA LEU A 78 2.62 -7.32 6.28
C LEU A 78 2.74 -8.11 4.98
N VAL A 79 3.82 -7.91 4.22
CA VAL A 79 4.11 -8.71 3.01
C VAL A 79 4.28 -10.19 3.36
N SER A 80 4.95 -10.52 4.46
CA SER A 80 5.11 -11.92 4.88
C SER A 80 3.78 -12.60 5.27
N ARG A 81 2.77 -11.81 5.68
CA ARG A 81 1.45 -12.29 6.13
C ARG A 81 0.41 -12.31 5.03
N TYR A 82 0.41 -11.30 4.18
CA TYR A 82 -0.63 -11.05 3.17
C TYR A 82 -0.12 -11.16 1.73
N GLY A 83 1.19 -11.39 1.53
CA GLY A 83 1.85 -11.48 0.24
C GLY A 83 2.18 -10.12 -0.37
N ASP A 84 2.84 -10.15 -1.54
CA ASP A 84 3.34 -8.94 -2.23
C ASP A 84 2.21 -7.98 -2.65
N TYR A 85 0.98 -8.48 -2.80
CA TYR A 85 -0.17 -7.67 -3.21
C TYR A 85 -0.56 -6.61 -2.17
N VAL A 86 -0.16 -6.77 -0.91
CA VAL A 86 -0.48 -5.82 0.16
C VAL A 86 0.15 -4.45 -0.04
N THR A 87 1.17 -4.31 -0.88
CA THR A 87 1.85 -3.05 -1.13
C THR A 87 1.73 -2.61 -2.58
N PHE A 88 1.76 -1.30 -2.82
CA PHE A 88 1.88 -0.77 -4.18
C PHE A 88 3.27 -0.98 -4.80
N ASP A 89 4.30 -1.23 -3.98
CA ASP A 89 5.68 -1.46 -4.40
C ASP A 89 6.16 -2.88 -4.04
N PRO A 90 5.81 -3.90 -4.85
CA PRO A 90 6.16 -5.29 -4.55
C PRO A 90 7.68 -5.50 -4.56
N PRO A 91 8.24 -6.30 -3.62
CA PRO A 91 9.68 -6.49 -3.51
C PRO A 91 10.33 -6.98 -4.80
N LYS A 92 11.50 -6.43 -5.15
CA LYS A 92 12.26 -6.77 -6.37
C LYS A 92 13.08 -8.05 -6.22
N THR A 93 12.45 -9.11 -5.75
CA THR A 93 13.08 -10.40 -5.45
C THR A 93 12.31 -11.55 -6.11
N GLY A 94 12.96 -12.69 -6.32
CA GLY A 94 12.31 -13.88 -6.87
C GLY A 94 11.66 -13.62 -8.24
N ALA A 95 10.40 -14.02 -8.38
CA ALA A 95 9.64 -13.87 -9.64
C ALA A 95 9.42 -12.40 -10.04
N ASN A 96 9.26 -11.48 -9.08
CA ASN A 96 9.07 -10.06 -9.37
C ASN A 96 10.28 -9.48 -10.11
N LEU A 97 11.49 -9.99 -9.87
CA LEU A 97 12.69 -9.51 -10.57
C LEU A 97 12.56 -9.66 -12.09
N VAL A 98 11.89 -10.72 -12.57
CA VAL A 98 11.62 -10.92 -13.99
C VAL A 98 10.68 -9.84 -14.52
N LEU A 99 9.62 -9.51 -13.76
CA LEU A 99 8.68 -8.44 -14.13
C LEU A 99 9.39 -7.08 -14.20
N TRP A 100 10.29 -6.80 -13.27
CA TRP A 100 11.08 -5.56 -13.25
C TRP A 100 12.16 -5.50 -14.34
N ALA A 101 12.74 -6.64 -14.72
CA ALA A 101 13.74 -6.71 -15.79
C ALA A 101 13.13 -6.72 -17.21
N ALA A 102 11.87 -7.14 -17.35
CA ALA A 102 11.20 -7.31 -18.63
C ALA A 102 11.24 -6.04 -19.53
N PRO A 103 10.98 -4.81 -19.05
CA PRO A 103 11.05 -3.62 -19.90
C PRO A 103 12.44 -3.42 -20.54
N LEU A 104 13.51 -3.61 -19.77
CA LEU A 104 14.89 -3.48 -20.27
C LEU A 104 15.24 -4.60 -21.24
N LEU A 105 14.78 -5.82 -20.95
CA LEU A 105 14.98 -6.98 -21.83
C LEU A 105 14.29 -6.77 -23.18
N PHE A 106 13.02 -6.33 -23.20
CA PHE A 106 12.28 -6.04 -24.43
C PHE A 106 12.93 -4.89 -25.21
N LEU A 107 13.39 -3.83 -24.53
CA LEU A 107 14.11 -2.75 -25.17
C LEU A 107 15.39 -3.24 -25.87
N ALA A 108 16.17 -4.09 -25.19
CA ALA A 108 17.40 -4.65 -25.74
C ALA A 108 17.12 -5.56 -26.95
N ILE A 109 16.14 -6.45 -26.84
CA ILE A 109 15.73 -7.35 -27.93
C ILE A 109 15.27 -6.52 -29.15
N GLY A 110 14.40 -5.54 -28.93
CA GLY A 110 13.90 -4.65 -29.99
C GLY A 110 15.03 -3.84 -30.64
N GLY A 111 15.93 -3.27 -29.84
CA GLY A 111 17.08 -2.52 -30.33
C GLY A 111 18.04 -3.36 -31.18
N VAL A 112 18.33 -4.59 -30.75
CA VAL A 112 19.14 -5.54 -31.54
C VAL A 112 18.44 -5.92 -32.85
N ALA A 113 17.13 -6.16 -32.82
CA ALA A 113 16.37 -6.49 -34.03
C ALA A 113 16.43 -5.34 -35.05
N VAL A 114 16.16 -4.11 -34.60
CA VAL A 114 16.23 -2.90 -35.44
C VAL A 114 17.63 -2.72 -36.02
N TRP A 115 18.67 -2.79 -35.19
CA TRP A 115 20.07 -2.66 -35.63
C TRP A 115 20.44 -3.69 -36.71
N ARG A 116 20.04 -4.96 -36.52
CA ARG A 116 20.26 -6.02 -37.52
C ARG A 116 19.54 -5.73 -38.83
N LEU A 117 18.30 -5.22 -38.78
CA LEU A 117 17.54 -4.86 -39.98
C LEU A 117 18.16 -3.68 -40.74
N TYR A 118 18.63 -2.64 -40.04
CA TYR A 118 19.32 -1.52 -40.67
C TYR A 118 20.62 -1.93 -41.36
N ARG A 119 21.44 -2.78 -40.70
CA ARG A 119 22.68 -3.27 -41.31
C ARG A 119 22.47 -4.13 -42.56
N ARG A 120 21.36 -4.85 -42.66
CA ARG A 120 20.99 -5.64 -43.85
C ARG A 120 20.54 -4.80 -45.05
N LYS A 121 20.16 -3.53 -44.83
CA LYS A 121 19.75 -2.61 -45.92
C LYS A 121 20.91 -1.78 -46.47
N GLY A 122 21.98 -1.62 -45.69
CA GLY A 122 23.18 -0.88 -46.08
C GLY A 122 24.33 -1.74 -46.61
N ALA A 123 24.12 -3.06 -46.70
CA ALA A 123 24.98 -4.03 -47.39
C ALA A 123 24.23 -4.56 -48.60
#